data_AF-A0A377CWH8-F1
#
_entry.id   AF-A0A377CWH8-F1
#
_cell.length_a   1.000
_cell.length_b   1.000
_cell.length_c   1.000
_cell.angle_alpha   90.00
_cell.angle_beta   90.00
_cell.angle_gamma   90.00
#
_symmetry.space_group_name_H-M   'P 1'
#
loop_
_entity.id
_entity.type
_entity.pdbx_description
1 polymer ?
#
loop_
_entity_poly.entity_id
_entity_poly.type
_entity_poly.pdbx_seq_one_letter_code
_entity_poly.pdbx_strand_id
1 'polypeptide(L)'
;MNKVVLLCRPGFEKECAAEITDKAGQREIFGFARVKENAGYVIYECYQPDDGDKLIRELPFSSLIFARQWFVVGELLQHLPPEDRITPIVGMLQGVVEKGGDCVLKLPIPTKAKSC
;
A
#
# COMPACT_ATOMS: atom_id res chain seq x y z
N MET A 1 10.20 -3.62 5.96
CA MET A 1 9.50 -2.98 4.82
C MET A 1 8.88 -1.67 5.28
N ASN A 2 9.11 -0.56 4.58
CA ASN A 2 8.72 0.78 5.05
C ASN A 2 7.55 1.42 4.29
N LYS A 3 6.99 0.76 3.27
CA LYS A 3 5.91 1.31 2.45
C LYS A 3 4.60 0.61 2.77
N VAL A 4 3.54 1.38 2.97
CA VAL A 4 2.17 0.89 3.15
C VAL A 4 1.29 1.47 2.06
N VAL A 5 0.62 0.60 1.31
CA VAL A 5 -0.38 1.00 0.31
C VAL A 5 -1.73 1.07 0.99
N LEU A 6 -2.47 2.16 0.76
CA LEU A 6 -3.85 2.35 1.19
C LEU A 6 -4.71 2.53 -0.06
N LEU A 7 -5.67 1.63 -0.28
CA LEU A 7 -6.66 1.76 -1.35
C LEU A 7 -7.77 2.68 -0.88
N CYS A 8 -8.11 3.70 -1.67
CA CYS A 8 -9.14 4.69 -1.33
C CYS A 8 -10.10 4.91 -2.50
N ARG A 9 -11.14 5.72 -2.29
CA ARG A 9 -11.99 6.18 -3.39
C ARG A 9 -11.17 7.15 -4.28
N PRO A 10 -11.23 7.04 -5.62
CA PRO A 10 -10.59 8.03 -6.48
C PRO A 10 -11.09 9.45 -6.18
N GLY A 11 -10.17 10.40 -6.08
CA GLY A 11 -10.45 11.78 -5.70
C GLY A 11 -10.40 12.06 -4.20
N PHE A 12 -10.23 11.03 -3.36
CA PHE A 12 -10.08 11.14 -1.90
C PHE A 12 -8.64 10.85 -1.43
N GLU A 13 -7.66 10.92 -2.34
CA GLU A 13 -6.28 10.57 -2.00
C GLU A 13 -5.65 11.57 -1.02
N LYS A 14 -6.05 12.85 -1.06
CA LYS A 14 -5.54 13.89 -0.15
C LYS A 14 -6.03 13.66 1.28
N GLU A 15 -7.30 13.32 1.43
CA GLU A 15 -7.94 12.98 2.69
C GLU A 15 -7.37 11.69 3.27
N CYS A 16 -7.19 10.66 2.46
CA CYS A 16 -6.57 9.40 2.87
C CYS A 16 -5.10 9.61 3.30
N ALA A 17 -4.34 10.44 2.58
CA ALA A 17 -2.97 10.80 2.92
C ALA A 17 -2.86 11.60 4.22
N ALA A 18 -3.74 12.58 4.41
CA ALA A 18 -3.79 13.36 5.64
C ALA A 18 -4.16 12.47 6.84
N GLU A 19 -5.17 11.62 6.69
CA GLU A 19 -5.61 10.69 7.73
C GLU A 19 -4.49 9.74 8.18
N ILE A 20 -3.79 9.09 7.23
CA ILE A 20 -2.74 8.15 7.59
C ILE A 20 -1.55 8.84 8.23
N THR A 21 -1.20 10.05 7.76
CA THR A 21 -0.08 10.82 8.32
C THR A 21 -0.36 11.25 9.75
N ASP A 22 -1.59 11.71 10.05
CA ASP A 22 -2.01 12.07 11.40
C ASP A 22 -2.02 10.86 12.34
N LYS A 23 -2.71 9.78 11.95
CA LYS A 23 -2.87 8.58 12.79
C LYS A 23 -1.56 7.81 13.00
N ALA A 24 -0.68 7.77 12.01
CA ALA A 24 0.65 7.19 12.16
C ALA A 24 1.53 8.06 13.08
N GLY A 25 1.49 9.39 12.91
CA GLY A 25 2.22 10.34 13.74
C GLY A 25 1.86 10.28 15.23
N GLN A 26 0.58 10.05 15.56
CA GLN A 26 0.12 9.84 16.94
C GLN A 26 0.72 8.59 17.62
N ARG A 27 1.28 7.67 16.83
CA ARG A 27 1.94 6.45 17.30
C ARG A 27 3.46 6.49 17.13
N GLU A 28 3.99 7.68 16.89
CA GLU A 28 5.42 7.93 16.64
C GLU A 28 5.95 7.16 15.41
N ILE A 29 5.06 6.78 14.49
CA ILE A 29 5.42 6.18 13.21
C ILE A 29 5.41 7.30 12.18
N PHE A 30 6.59 7.87 11.94
CA PHE A 30 6.74 9.03 11.06
C PHE A 30 7.10 8.62 9.63
N GLY A 31 6.64 9.43 8.70
CA GLY A 31 6.78 9.18 7.27
C GLY A 31 6.06 10.24 6.44
N PHE A 32 5.96 10.00 5.15
CA PHE A 32 5.27 10.89 4.22
C PHE A 32 4.38 10.11 3.26
N ALA A 33 3.24 10.70 2.91
CA ALA A 33 2.31 10.13 1.96
C ALA A 33 2.56 10.65 0.54
N ARG A 34 2.76 9.75 -0.42
CA ARG A 34 2.77 10.08 -1.85
C ARG A 34 1.37 10.02 -2.40
N VAL A 35 0.90 11.15 -2.91
CA VAL A 35 -0.44 11.32 -3.48
C VAL A 35 -0.35 11.46 -4.99
N LYS A 36 -1.15 10.67 -5.70
CA LYS A 36 -1.39 10.84 -7.14
C LYS A 36 -2.89 11.02 -7.34
N GLU A 37 -3.29 12.17 -7.86
CA GLU A 37 -4.72 12.50 -8.03
C GLU A 37 -5.43 11.46 -8.91
N ASN A 38 -6.63 11.05 -8.50
CA ASN A 38 -7.46 10.05 -9.18
C ASN A 38 -6.82 8.67 -9.37
N ALA A 39 -5.76 8.34 -8.61
CA ALA A 39 -5.12 7.04 -8.65
C ALA A 39 -5.92 5.96 -7.92
N GLY A 40 -6.76 6.32 -6.94
CA GLY A 40 -7.50 5.37 -6.11
C GLY A 40 -6.63 4.64 -5.07
N TYR A 41 -5.41 5.14 -4.82
CA TYR A 41 -4.54 4.66 -3.75
C TYR A 41 -3.58 5.75 -3.26
N VAL A 42 -3.08 5.57 -2.05
CA VAL A 42 -2.02 6.36 -1.42
C VAL A 42 -0.90 5.43 -0.99
N ILE A 43 0.35 5.89 -1.07
CA ILE A 43 1.50 5.17 -0.50
C ILE A 43 2.03 5.99 0.67
N TYR A 44 1.98 5.42 1.86
CA TYR A 44 2.64 5.98 3.03
C TYR A 44 4.03 5.35 3.16
N GLU A 45 5.07 6.18 3.12
CA GLU A 45 6.47 5.77 3.21
C GLU A 45 7.01 6.18 4.58
N CYS A 46 7.19 5.19 5.46
CA CYS A 46 7.78 5.36 6.78
C CYS A 46 9.28 5.66 6.67
N TYR A 47 9.79 6.48 7.59
CA TYR A 47 11.23 6.80 7.63
C TYR A 47 12.06 5.61 8.11
N GLN A 48 11.55 4.81 9.05
CA GLN A 48 12.23 3.62 9.51
C GLN A 48 11.92 2.42 8.61
N PRO A 49 12.90 1.54 8.36
CA PRO A 49 12.77 0.41 7.44
C PRO A 49 11.70 -0.61 7.85
N ASP A 50 11.38 -0.74 9.13
CA ASP A 50 10.47 -1.76 9.67
C ASP A 50 9.13 -1.20 10.18
N ASP A 51 8.97 0.13 10.15
CA ASP A 51 7.79 0.80 10.66
C ASP A 51 6.52 0.53 9.83
N GLY A 52 6.67 0.08 8.57
CA GLY A 52 5.51 -0.30 7.76
C GLY A 52 4.76 -1.48 8.35
N ASP A 53 5.48 -2.51 8.81
CA ASP A 53 4.88 -3.68 9.49
C ASP A 53 4.31 -3.30 10.85
N LYS A 54 5.03 -2.46 11.61
CA LYS A 54 4.56 -1.92 12.89
C LYS A 54 3.24 -1.16 12.73
N LEU A 55 3.13 -0.31 11.69
CA LEU A 55 1.93 0.50 11.42
C LEU A 55 0.69 -0.36 11.23
N ILE A 56 0.77 -1.40 10.38
CA ILE A 56 -0.40 -2.24 10.08
C ILE A 56 -0.82 -3.14 11.25
N ARG A 57 0.10 -3.41 12.20
CA ARG A 57 -0.18 -4.20 13.40
C ARG A 57 -0.76 -3.36 14.53
N GLU A 58 -0.24 -2.16 14.74
CA GLU A 58 -0.59 -1.34 15.90
C GLU A 58 -1.78 -0.40 15.65
N LEU A 59 -1.92 0.14 14.44
CA LEU A 59 -3.03 1.03 14.11
C LEU A 59 -4.26 0.20 13.73
N PRO A 60 -5.40 0.33 14.45
CA PRO A 60 -6.61 -0.40 14.09
C PRO A 60 -7.11 0.05 12.71
N PHE A 61 -7.19 -0.88 11.75
CA PHE A 61 -7.70 -0.58 10.41
C PHE A 61 -9.12 0.02 10.44
N SER A 62 -9.97 -0.43 11.36
CA SER A 62 -11.33 0.08 11.56
C SER A 62 -11.39 1.55 11.98
N SER A 63 -10.26 2.13 12.43
CA SER A 63 -10.19 3.55 12.71
C SER A 63 -10.07 4.39 11.43
N LEU A 64 -9.57 3.83 10.32
CA LEU A 64 -9.38 4.54 9.06
C LEU A 64 -10.71 4.72 8.32
N ILE A 65 -11.02 5.95 7.93
CA ILE A 65 -12.28 6.33 7.29
C ILE A 65 -12.15 6.25 5.76
N PHE A 66 -11.03 6.72 5.21
CA PHE A 66 -10.86 6.83 3.75
C PHE A 66 -10.19 5.61 3.12
N ALA A 67 -9.53 4.77 3.93
CA ALA A 67 -8.91 3.53 3.47
C ALA A 67 -9.91 2.38 3.41
N ARG A 68 -10.10 1.82 2.21
CA ARG A 68 -10.92 0.60 1.97
C ARG A 68 -10.15 -0.68 2.25
N GLN A 69 -8.84 -0.63 2.08
CA GLN A 69 -7.92 -1.71 2.38
C GLN A 69 -6.52 -1.12 2.52
N TRP A 70 -5.67 -1.81 3.26
CA TRP A 70 -4.23 -1.53 3.29
C TRP A 70 -3.38 -2.81 3.30
N PHE A 71 -2.11 -2.66 2.96
CA PHE A 71 -1.11 -3.72 3.07
C PHE A 71 0.31 -3.14 2.95
N VAL A 72 1.28 -3.79 3.59
CA VAL A 72 2.71 -3.44 3.47
C VAL A 72 3.23 -3.94 2.13
N VAL A 73 4.11 -3.17 1.51
CA VAL A 73 4.75 -3.51 0.24
C VAL A 73 6.26 -3.33 0.32
N GLY A 74 6.96 -4.11 -0.50
CA GLY A 74 8.37 -3.92 -0.80
C GLY A 74 8.59 -2.90 -1.93
N GLU A 75 9.67 -3.09 -2.68
CA GLU A 75 10.00 -2.24 -3.81
C GLU A 75 9.09 -2.47 -5.02
N LEU A 76 8.91 -1.41 -5.82
CA LEU A 76 8.10 -1.46 -7.03
C LEU A 76 8.82 -2.28 -8.11
N LEU A 77 8.22 -3.41 -8.46
CA LEU A 77 8.67 -4.23 -9.58
C LEU A 77 8.19 -3.61 -10.91
N GLN A 78 9.12 -3.10 -11.72
CA GLN A 78 8.87 -2.50 -13.04
C GLN A 78 9.38 -3.42 -14.16
N HIS A 79 8.88 -3.23 -15.39
CA HIS A 79 9.31 -3.95 -16.59
C HIS A 79 9.20 -5.48 -16.47
N LEU A 80 8.03 -5.97 -16.06
CA LEU A 80 7.78 -7.40 -15.91
C LEU A 80 7.79 -8.08 -17.30
N PRO A 81 8.70 -9.05 -17.55
CA PRO A 81 8.83 -9.66 -18.87
C PRO A 81 7.56 -10.45 -19.23
N PRO A 82 7.00 -10.27 -20.45
CA PRO A 82 5.84 -11.04 -20.89
C PRO A 82 6.05 -12.56 -20.87
N GLU A 83 7.28 -13.00 -21.15
CA GLU A 83 7.71 -14.39 -21.21
C GLU A 83 7.87 -15.04 -19.82
N ASP A 84 8.13 -14.25 -18.78
CA ASP A 84 8.23 -14.75 -17.41
C ASP A 84 7.81 -13.71 -16.36
N ARG A 85 6.52 -13.74 -16.03
CA ARG A 85 5.94 -12.86 -15.00
C ARG A 85 6.05 -13.44 -13.59
N ILE A 86 6.34 -14.73 -13.45
CA ILE A 86 6.19 -15.43 -12.18
C ILE A 86 7.47 -15.37 -11.37
N THR A 87 8.62 -15.67 -11.99
CA THR A 87 9.91 -15.71 -11.29
C THR A 87 10.24 -14.39 -10.57
N PRO A 88 10.05 -13.20 -11.19
CA PRO A 88 10.32 -11.93 -10.52
C PRO A 88 9.38 -11.67 -9.33
N ILE A 89 8.11 -12.04 -9.44
CA ILE A 89 7.12 -11.85 -8.36
C ILE A 89 7.42 -12.77 -7.18
N VAL A 90 7.71 -14.05 -7.45
CA VAL A 90 8.04 -15.03 -6.40
C VAL A 90 9.33 -14.64 -5.70
N GLY A 91 10.36 -14.22 -6.45
CA GLY A 91 11.63 -13.78 -5.87
C GLY A 91 11.50 -12.59 -4.91
N MET A 92 10.55 -11.68 -5.16
CA MET A 92 10.27 -10.55 -4.27
C MET A 92 9.55 -10.94 -2.97
N LEU A 93 8.81 -12.06 -2.97
CA LEU A 93 8.04 -12.53 -1.81
C LEU A 93 8.80 -13.59 -0.99
N GLN A 94 9.78 -14.26 -1.62
CA GLN A 94 10.56 -15.30 -0.97
C GLN A 94 11.36 -14.75 0.21
N GLY A 95 11.19 -15.38 1.39
CA GLY A 95 11.80 -14.90 2.64
C GLY A 95 11.09 -13.70 3.28
N VAL A 96 10.08 -13.11 2.62
CA VAL A 96 9.27 -12.02 3.19
C VAL A 96 7.99 -12.57 3.83
N VAL A 97 7.29 -13.46 3.12
CA VAL A 97 6.08 -14.12 3.62
C VAL A 97 6.21 -15.63 3.39
N GLU A 98 6.15 -16.40 4.46
CA GLU A 98 6.12 -17.86 4.41
C GLU A 98 4.75 -18.40 4.83
N LYS A 99 4.26 -19.42 4.12
CA LYS A 99 2.96 -20.07 4.41
C LYS A 99 1.78 -19.08 4.48
N GLY A 100 1.71 -18.17 3.50
CA GLY A 100 0.59 -17.23 3.37
C GLY A 100 -0.75 -17.96 3.29
N GLY A 101 -1.78 -17.44 3.99
CA GLY A 101 -3.09 -18.09 4.07
C GLY A 101 -4.01 -17.84 2.86
N ASP A 102 -3.77 -16.77 2.11
CA ASP A 102 -4.53 -16.42 0.91
C ASP A 102 -3.67 -15.54 -0.03
N CYS A 103 -4.05 -15.45 -1.31
CA CYS A 103 -3.40 -14.62 -2.32
C CYS A 103 -4.44 -13.84 -3.11
N VAL A 104 -4.33 -12.51 -3.10
CA VAL A 104 -5.28 -11.63 -3.79
C VAL A 104 -4.56 -10.66 -4.71
N LEU A 105 -4.84 -10.75 -6.02
CA LEU A 105 -4.42 -9.75 -6.98
C LEU A 105 -5.39 -8.57 -6.97
N LYS A 106 -4.92 -7.39 -6.57
CA LYS A 106 -5.74 -6.16 -6.53
C LYS A 106 -5.24 -5.15 -7.54
N LEU A 107 -6.18 -4.50 -8.23
CA LEU A 107 -5.94 -3.33 -9.04
C LEU A 107 -6.64 -2.13 -8.38
N PRO A 108 -6.02 -0.94 -8.37
CA PRO A 108 -6.77 0.26 -8.05
C PRO A 108 -7.90 0.42 -9.08
N ILE A 109 -9.03 0.99 -8.65
CA ILE A 109 -10.17 1.29 -9.53
C ILE A 109 -10.07 2.78 -9.87
N PRO A 110 -9.30 3.19 -10.89
CA PRO A 110 -9.21 4.60 -11.27
C PRO A 110 -10.55 5.09 -11.85
N THR A 111 -10.80 6.40 -11.73
CA THR A 111 -12.01 7.06 -12.27
C THR A 111 -12.15 6.90 -13.78
N LYS A 112 -11.04 6.72 -14.50
CA LYS A 112 -11.05 6.19 -15.88
C LYS A 112 -11.15 4.66 -15.81
N ALA A 113 -12.36 4.17 -15.54
CA ALA A 113 -12.69 2.79 -15.78
C ALA A 113 -12.37 2.47 -17.25
N LYS A 114 -11.68 1.34 -17.45
CA LYS A 114 -11.22 0.79 -18.72
C LYS A 114 -12.25 1.07 -19.84
N SER A 115 -11.85 1.76 -20.91
CA SER A 115 -12.54 1.56 -22.18
C SER A 115 -12.26 0.11 -22.58
N CYS A 116 -13.28 -0.73 -22.47
CA CYS A 116 -13.31 -1.99 -23.20
C CYS A 116 -13.31 -1.70 -24.71
#